data_AF-A0A531LM38-F1
#
_entry.id   AF-A0A531LM38-F1
#
_cell.length_a   1.000
_cell.length_b   1.000
_cell.length_c   1.000
_cell.angle_alpha   90.00
_cell.angle_beta   90.00
_cell.angle_gamma   90.00
#
_symmetry.space_group_name_H-M   'P 1'
#
loop_
_entity.id
_entity.type
_entity.pdbx_description
1 polymer ?
#
loop_
_entity_poly.entity_id
_entity_poly.type
_entity_poly.pdbx_seq_one_letter_code
_entity_poly.pdbx_strand_id
1 'polypeptide(L)'
;LWDLAPHDLSMILAITGTEPIEVRGEGAALLDNLSDFAHLHMRFPNGLRSHLFASRLNPYRERRLTVVGTKAMAVFDDVEPWERKLAVYRHAVWQD
;
A
#
# COMPACT_ATOMS: atom_id res chain seq x y z
N LEU A 1 -4.76 2.86 -12.83
CA LEU A 1 -4.25 1.71 -12.03
C LEU A 1 -2.95 1.19 -12.62
N TRP A 2 -2.94 0.69 -13.86
CA TRP A 2 -1.75 0.10 -14.50
C TRP A 2 -0.62 1.07 -14.83
N ASP A 3 -0.91 2.36 -14.74
CA ASP A 3 0.02 3.48 -14.89
C ASP A 3 0.56 3.97 -13.54
N LEU A 4 -0.27 3.95 -12.50
CA LEU A 4 0.05 4.50 -11.18
C LEU A 4 0.56 3.45 -10.19
N ALA A 5 -0.09 2.30 -10.08
CA ALA A 5 0.12 1.33 -9.01
C ALA A 5 1.13 0.18 -9.24
N PRO A 6 1.73 -0.07 -10.44
CA PRO A 6 2.61 -1.23 -10.60
C PRO A 6 3.81 -1.25 -9.63
N HIS A 7 4.38 -0.09 -9.34
CA HIS A 7 5.51 0.04 -8.43
C HIS A 7 5.10 -0.32 -6.99
N ASP A 8 3.99 0.20 -6.50
CA ASP A 8 3.45 -0.13 -5.17
C ASP A 8 3.08 -1.61 -5.06
N LEU A 9 2.44 -2.19 -6.09
CA LEU A 9 2.13 -3.61 -6.14
C LEU A 9 3.39 -4.47 -6.06
N SER A 10 4.45 -4.08 -6.79
CA SER A 10 5.74 -4.79 -6.74
C SER A 10 6.37 -4.75 -5.35
N MET A 11 6.27 -3.61 -4.64
CA MET A 11 6.78 -3.50 -3.27
C MET A 11 6.00 -4.41 -2.31
N ILE A 12 4.66 -4.43 -2.42
CA ILE A 12 3.82 -5.33 -1.62
C ILE A 12 4.24 -6.78 -1.88
N LEU A 13 4.30 -7.21 -3.15
CA LEU A 13 4.65 -8.59 -3.51
C LEU A 13 6.07 -8.98 -3.07
N ALA A 14 7.03 -8.06 -3.17
CA ALA A 14 8.40 -8.29 -2.72
C ALA A 14 8.48 -8.48 -1.19
N ILE A 15 7.69 -7.72 -0.43
CA ILE A 15 7.66 -7.80 1.03
C ILE A 15 6.91 -9.04 1.51
N THR A 16 5.80 -9.39 0.85
CA THR A 16 5.03 -10.59 1.21
C THR A 16 5.73 -11.87 0.77
N GLY A 17 6.55 -11.82 -0.28
CA GLY A 17 7.31 -12.96 -0.81
C GLY A 17 6.43 -14.06 -1.41
N THR A 18 5.16 -13.78 -1.64
CA THR A 18 4.17 -14.76 -2.14
C THR A 18 3.02 -14.05 -2.84
N GLU A 19 2.33 -14.77 -3.71
CA GLU A 19 1.16 -14.27 -4.44
C GLU A 19 -0.06 -14.18 -3.53
N PRO A 20 -0.96 -13.20 -3.75
CA PRO A 20 -2.22 -13.14 -3.04
C PRO A 20 -3.13 -14.31 -3.44
N ILE A 21 -3.84 -14.87 -2.47
CA ILE A 21 -4.91 -15.86 -2.70
C ILE A 21 -6.24 -15.23 -3.10
N GLU A 22 -6.39 -13.92 -2.88
CA GLU A 22 -7.59 -13.18 -3.23
C GLU A 22 -7.23 -11.70 -3.45
N VAL A 23 -7.80 -11.12 -4.51
CA VAL A 23 -7.70 -9.69 -4.83
C VAL A 23 -9.10 -9.17 -5.08
N ARG A 24 -9.48 -8.11 -4.36
CA ARG A 24 -10.71 -7.34 -4.59
C ARG A 24 -10.35 -5.91 -4.93
N GLY A 25 -11.09 -5.30 -5.83
CA GLY A 25 -10.84 -3.94 -6.27
C GLY A 25 -12.12 -3.13 -6.36
N GLU A 26 -12.01 -1.86 -6.03
CA GLU A 26 -13.00 -0.83 -6.30
C GLU A 26 -12.32 0.36 -6.98
N GLY A 27 -13.09 1.11 -7.75
CA GLY A 27 -12.62 2.28 -8.47
C GLY A 27 -13.80 2.99 -9.10
N ALA A 28 -13.62 4.27 -9.40
CA ALA A 28 -14.58 5.04 -10.17
C ALA A 28 -13.86 5.96 -11.15
N ALA A 29 -14.58 6.30 -12.22
CA ALA A 29 -14.18 7.28 -13.20
C ALA A 29 -15.06 8.54 -13.02
N LEU A 30 -14.42 9.68 -12.80
CA LEU A 30 -15.04 10.99 -12.59
C LEU A 30 -14.83 11.91 -13.80
N LEU A 31 -13.65 11.85 -14.43
CA LEU A 31 -13.26 12.73 -15.55
C LEU A 31 -13.46 12.08 -16.93
N ASP A 32 -13.15 10.79 -17.05
CA ASP A 32 -13.16 10.06 -18.32
C ASP A 32 -13.76 8.65 -18.14
N ASN A 33 -13.50 7.75 -19.09
CA ASN A 33 -13.91 6.34 -19.00
C ASN A 33 -12.87 5.46 -18.29
N LEU A 34 -11.76 6.03 -17.82
CA LEU A 34 -10.71 5.33 -17.09
C LEU A 34 -10.89 5.59 -15.59
N SER A 35 -10.55 4.60 -14.76
CA SER A 35 -10.69 4.76 -13.31
C SER A 35 -9.72 5.84 -12.79
N ASP A 36 -10.27 6.91 -12.19
CA ASP A 36 -9.52 8.01 -11.59
C ASP A 36 -8.86 7.62 -10.29
N PHE A 37 -9.45 6.67 -9.58
CA PHE A 37 -8.80 6.00 -8.46
C PHE A 37 -9.02 4.50 -8.54
N ALA A 38 -8.18 3.77 -7.83
CA ALA A 38 -8.34 2.36 -7.56
C ALA A 38 -7.97 2.09 -6.11
N HIS A 39 -8.79 1.30 -5.44
CA HIS A 39 -8.50 0.73 -4.14
C HIS A 39 -8.51 -0.79 -4.28
N LEU A 40 -7.38 -1.41 -4.00
CA LEU A 40 -7.22 -2.86 -4.04
C LEU A 40 -7.08 -3.38 -2.62
N HIS A 41 -7.73 -4.50 -2.33
CA HIS A 41 -7.56 -5.27 -1.12
C HIS A 41 -7.05 -6.66 -1.49
N MET A 42 -5.97 -7.08 -0.84
CA MET A 42 -5.30 -8.34 -1.12
C MET A 42 -5.21 -9.18 0.14
N ARG A 43 -5.46 -10.48 0.01
CA ARG A 43 -5.23 -11.50 1.04
C ARG A 43 -4.15 -12.45 0.55
N PHE A 44 -3.24 -12.80 1.45
CA PHE A 44 -2.12 -13.70 1.18
C PHE A 44 -2.25 -14.98 2.00
N PRO A 45 -1.48 -16.03 1.68
CA PRO A 45 -1.29 -17.16 2.57
C PRO A 45 -0.90 -16.70 4.00
N ASN A 46 -1.21 -17.51 5.00
CA ASN A 46 -0.90 -17.23 6.41
C ASN A 46 -1.63 -16.01 7.02
N GLY A 47 -2.68 -15.51 6.35
CA GLY A 47 -3.57 -14.48 6.90
C GLY A 47 -3.06 -13.05 6.76
N LEU A 48 -1.91 -12.82 6.11
CA LEU A 48 -1.43 -11.48 5.79
C LEU A 48 -2.43 -10.77 4.86
N ARG A 49 -2.63 -9.48 5.10
CA ARG A 49 -3.51 -8.62 4.31
C ARG A 49 -2.75 -7.37 3.90
N SER A 50 -3.05 -6.86 2.72
CA SER A 50 -2.62 -5.53 2.32
C SER A 50 -3.75 -4.82 1.57
N HIS A 51 -3.59 -3.51 1.43
CA HIS A 51 -4.42 -2.71 0.56
C HIS A 51 -3.55 -1.69 -0.15
N LEU A 52 -4.04 -1.20 -1.28
CA LEU A 52 -3.38 -0.20 -2.10
C LEU A 52 -4.42 0.80 -2.53
N PHE A 53 -4.14 2.09 -2.34
CA PHE A 53 -4.94 3.16 -2.89
C PHE A 53 -4.08 3.98 -3.84
N ALA A 54 -4.53 4.11 -5.09
CA ALA A 54 -3.89 4.94 -6.10
C ALA A 54 -4.95 5.87 -6.71
N SER A 55 -4.65 7.16 -6.82
CA SER A 55 -5.58 8.15 -7.35
C SER A 55 -4.86 9.19 -8.20
N ARG A 56 -5.40 9.45 -9.41
CA ARG A 56 -5.01 10.56 -10.30
C ARG A 56 -5.43 11.92 -9.73
N LEU A 57 -6.44 11.93 -8.86
CA LEU A 57 -7.10 13.14 -8.36
C LEU A 57 -6.85 13.40 -6.87
N ASN A 58 -5.78 12.81 -6.30
CA ASN A 58 -5.44 13.09 -4.91
C ASN A 58 -4.96 14.54 -4.79
N PRO A 59 -5.61 15.41 -3.98
CA PRO A 59 -5.19 16.80 -3.80
C PRO A 59 -3.82 16.91 -3.11
N TYR A 60 -3.36 15.83 -2.48
CA TYR A 60 -2.05 15.74 -1.85
C TYR A 60 -1.14 14.83 -2.67
N ARG A 61 0.12 15.23 -2.82
CA ARG A 61 1.17 14.36 -3.34
C ARG A 61 1.59 13.41 -2.22
N GLU A 62 1.10 12.17 -2.29
CA GLU A 62 1.45 11.10 -1.36
C GLU A 62 2.03 9.91 -2.11
N ARG A 63 3.12 9.33 -1.60
CA ARG A 63 3.73 8.08 -2.06
C ARG A 63 4.27 7.36 -0.85
N ARG A 64 3.42 6.57 -0.20
CA ARG A 64 3.69 6.03 1.12
C ARG A 64 3.37 4.55 1.17
N LEU A 65 4.32 3.77 1.68
CA LEU A 65 4.12 2.39 2.06
C LEU A 65 4.23 2.25 3.58
N THR A 66 3.22 1.64 4.19
CA THR A 66 3.25 1.31 5.62
C THR A 66 3.20 -0.20 5.79
N VAL A 67 4.15 -0.74 6.56
CA VAL A 67 4.18 -2.15 6.97
C VAL A 67 3.96 -2.21 8.47
N VAL A 68 2.94 -2.96 8.89
CA VAL A 68 2.61 -3.17 10.30
C VAL A 68 2.96 -4.62 10.66
N GLY A 69 3.90 -4.79 11.58
CA GLY A 69 4.27 -6.08 12.15
C GLY A 69 4.04 -6.11 13.65
N THR A 70 4.27 -7.27 14.28
CA THR A 70 4.01 -7.48 15.71
C THR A 70 4.95 -6.74 16.67
N LYS A 71 6.11 -6.27 16.16
CA LYS A 71 7.17 -5.63 16.96
C LYS A 71 7.42 -4.16 16.60
N ALA A 72 6.94 -3.74 15.43
CA ALA A 72 7.18 -2.41 14.88
C ALA A 72 6.28 -2.14 13.68
N MET A 73 6.12 -0.86 13.38
CA MET A 73 5.64 -0.37 12.09
C MET A 73 6.81 0.27 11.34
N ALA A 74 6.89 0.08 10.04
CA ALA A 74 7.80 0.80 9.17
C ALA A 74 6.99 1.62 8.17
N VAL A 75 7.32 2.91 8.03
CA VAL A 75 6.72 3.81 7.05
C VAL A 75 7.82 4.26 6.11
N PHE A 76 7.67 3.90 4.84
CA PHE A 76 8.48 4.45 3.75
C PHE A 76 7.66 5.54 3.07
N ASP A 77 8.11 6.79 3.18
CA ASP A 77 7.46 7.95 2.58
C ASP A 77 8.36 8.54 1.50
N ASP A 78 8.04 8.29 0.23
CA ASP A 78 8.89 8.64 -0.90
C ASP A 78 8.89 10.16 -1.20
N VAL A 79 8.03 10.94 -0.55
CA VAL A 79 8.06 12.41 -0.67
C VAL A 79 8.98 13.08 0.35
N GLU A 80 9.47 12.36 1.33
CA GLU A 80 10.38 12.86 2.37
C GLU A 80 11.85 12.93 1.90
N PRO A 81 12.68 13.83 2.49
CA PRO A 81 14.13 13.80 2.32
C PRO A 81 14.73 12.45 2.73
N TRP A 82 15.89 12.12 2.17
CA TRP A 82 16.51 10.79 2.30
C TRP A 82 16.66 10.33 3.76
N GLU A 83 17.07 11.23 4.65
CA GLU A 83 17.26 10.99 6.08
C GLU A 83 15.96 10.68 6.85
N ARG A 84 14.81 11.03 6.30
CA ARG A 84 13.46 10.84 6.89
C ARG A 84 12.60 9.86 6.12
N LYS A 85 13.08 9.38 4.97
CA LYS A 85 12.32 8.57 4.01
C LYS A 85 11.82 7.25 4.59
N LEU A 86 12.56 6.68 5.55
CA LEU A 86 12.17 5.49 6.29
C LEU A 86 12.08 5.79 7.78
N ALA A 87 10.87 5.70 8.33
CA ALA A 87 10.62 5.80 9.76
C ALA A 87 10.23 4.44 10.34
N VAL A 88 10.74 4.11 11.53
CA VAL A 88 10.41 2.86 12.24
C VAL A 88 9.86 3.18 13.63
N TYR A 89 8.64 2.73 13.89
CA TYR A 89 7.91 2.95 15.14
C TYR A 89 7.80 1.63 15.90
N ARG A 90 8.59 1.47 16.97
CA ARG A 90 8.60 0.26 17.79
C ARG A 90 7.38 0.22 18.70
N HIS A 91 6.75 -0.95 18.79
CA HIS A 91 5.63 -1.21 19.69
C HIS A 91 5.57 -2.70 20.05
N ALA A 92 4.79 -3.05 21.06
CA ALA A 92 4.38 -4.42 21.31
C ALA A 92 2.86 -4.49 21.12
N VAL A 93 2.39 -5.36 20.23
CA VAL A 93 0.96 -5.62 20.10
C VAL A 93 0.55 -6.46 21.31
N TRP A 94 -0.37 -5.95 22.13
CA TRP A 94 -1.04 -6.78 23.13
C TRP A 94 -1.86 -7.84 22.40
N GLN A 95 -1.59 -9.11 22.71
CA GLN A 95 -2.49 -10.20 22.33
C GLN A 95 -3.35 -10.50 23.56
N ASP A 96 -4.66 -10.31 23.42
CA ASP A 96 -5.66 -10.74 24.40
C ASP A 96 -5.70 -12.27 24.50
#